data_AF-A0A845E802-F1
#
_entry.id   AF-A0A845E802-F1
#
_cell.length_a   1.000
_cell.length_b   1.000
_cell.length_c   1.000
_cell.angle_alpha   90.00
_cell.angle_beta   90.00
_cell.angle_gamma   90.00
#
_symmetry.space_group_name_H-M   'P 1'
#
loop_
_entity.id
_entity.type
_entity.pdbx_description
1 polymer ?
#
loop_
_entity_poly.entity_id
_entity_poly.type
_entity_poly.pdbx_seq_one_letter_code
_entity_poly.pdbx_strand_id
1 'polypeptide(L)' 'MSHYDYDKALHFMIWGQWDDLLVLMVRTRDEFLSKKIETFLHSAYYPSKQSEMLESHEALLSYIDHAQATTLQPNFFT' A
#
# COMPACT_ATOMS: atom_id res chain seq x y z
N MET A 1 9.59 10.61 -1.84
CA MET A 1 8.85 9.71 -0.93
C MET A 1 9.82 9.08 0.04
N SER A 2 9.45 8.92 1.29
CA SER A 2 10.30 8.18 2.24
C SER A 2 9.97 6.70 2.10
N HIS A 3 10.97 5.88 1.80
CA HIS A 3 10.92 4.41 1.84
C HIS A 3 10.12 3.86 3.04
N TYR A 4 10.14 4.59 4.14
CA TYR A 4 9.43 4.33 5.38
C TYR A 4 7.91 4.22 5.28
N ASP A 5 7.26 4.94 4.34
CA ASP A 5 5.81 4.87 4.18
C ASP A 5 5.41 3.52 3.57
N TYR A 6 6.23 2.97 2.67
CA TYR A 6 6.02 1.64 2.09
C TYR A 6 6.26 0.51 3.09
N ASP A 7 7.33 0.61 3.89
CA ASP A 7 7.61 -0.36 4.97
C ASP A 7 6.46 -0.41 5.99
N LYS A 8 5.92 0.75 6.36
CA LYS A 8 4.75 0.85 7.24
C LYS A 8 3.51 0.24 6.62
N ALA A 9 3.22 0.56 5.36
CA ALA A 9 2.05 0.01 4.67
C ALA A 9 2.12 -1.53 4.64
N LEU A 10 3.29 -2.09 4.37
CA LEU A 10 3.53 -3.53 4.38
C LEU A 10 3.34 -4.12 5.78
N HIS A 11 3.91 -3.49 6.81
CA HIS A 11 3.78 -3.93 8.19
C HIS A 11 2.32 -3.99 8.64
N PHE A 12 1.56 -2.92 8.39
CA PHE A 12 0.15 -2.84 8.75
C PHE A 12 -0.70 -3.86 7.97
N MET A 13 -0.38 -4.13 6.71
CA MET A 13 -1.04 -5.17 5.91
C MET A 13 -0.83 -6.57 6.50
N ILE A 14 0.40 -6.93 6.85
CA ILE A 14 0.71 -8.27 7.41
C ILE A 14 0.04 -8.47 8.77
N TRP A 15 -0.05 -7.41 9.58
CA TRP A 15 -0.64 -7.47 10.93
C TRP A 15 -2.16 -7.21 10.94
N GLY A 16 -2.75 -6.84 9.81
CA GLY A 16 -4.18 -6.51 9.71
C GLY A 16 -4.57 -5.23 10.46
N GLN A 17 -3.65 -4.28 10.59
CA GLN A 17 -3.89 -2.99 11.28
C GLN A 17 -4.52 -1.97 10.33
N TRP A 18 -5.80 -2.15 10.02
CA TRP A 18 -6.52 -1.32 9.03
C TRP A 18 -6.67 0.14 9.45
N ASP A 19 -6.86 0.43 10.73
CA ASP A 19 -6.93 1.81 11.26
C ASP A 19 -5.60 2.57 11.06
N ASP A 20 -4.46 1.92 11.35
CA ASP A 20 -3.14 2.51 11.13
C ASP A 20 -2.84 2.70 9.64
N LEU A 21 -3.32 1.78 8.80
CA LEU A 21 -3.24 1.88 7.34
C LEU A 21 -4.08 3.05 6.79
N LEU A 22 -5.27 3.28 7.36
CA LEU A 22 -6.11 4.45 7.04
C LEU A 22 -5.42 5.76 7.45
N VAL A 23 -4.81 5.80 8.64
CA VAL A 23 -4.03 6.98 9.07
C VAL A 23 -2.85 7.23 8.12
N LEU A 24 -2.15 6.17 7.70
CA LEU A 24 -1.06 6.27 6.73
C LEU A 24 -1.53 6.82 5.38
N MET A 25 -2.69 6.38 4.90
CA MET A 25 -3.32 6.84 3.66
C MET A 25 -3.62 8.34 3.65
N VAL A 26 -4.04 8.91 4.79
CA VAL A 26 -4.30 10.35 4.94
C VAL A 26 -3.01 11.16 5.07
N ARG A 27 -1.94 10.56 5.60
CA ARG A 27 -0.67 11.27 5.91
C ARG A 27 0.36 11.18 4.79
N THR A 28 0.30 10.16 3.95
CA THR A 28 1.22 10.01 2.82
C THR A 28 0.99 11.12 1.79
N ARG A 29 2.08 11.57 1.16
CA ARG A 29 2.02 12.52 0.03
C ARG A 29 1.93 11.81 -1.32
N ASP A 30 1.97 10.48 -1.30
CA ASP A 30 1.85 9.65 -2.49
C ASP A 30 0.37 9.37 -2.79
N GLU A 31 -0.16 10.03 -3.81
CA GLU A 31 -1.55 9.86 -4.24
C GLU A 31 -1.85 8.46 -4.77
N PHE A 32 -0.86 7.77 -5.36
CA PHE A 32 -1.03 6.41 -5.85
C PHE A 32 -1.09 5.40 -4.71
N LEU A 33 -0.20 5.52 -3.72
CA LEU A 33 -0.24 4.71 -2.50
C LEU A 33 -1.55 4.94 -1.75
N SER A 34 -1.92 6.20 -1.54
CA SER A 34 -3.15 6.59 -0.83
C SER A 34 -4.38 5.96 -1.48
N LYS A 35 -4.52 6.07 -2.81
CA LYS A 35 -5.65 5.50 -3.56
C LYS A 35 -5.72 3.97 -3.53
N LYS A 36 -4.56 3.29 -3.54
CA LYS A 36 -4.51 1.83 -3.43
C LYS A 36 -4.91 1.34 -2.04
N ILE A 37 -4.47 2.04 -0.99
CA ILE A 37 -4.92 1.78 0.38
C ILE A 37 -6.42 2.02 0.50
N GLU A 38 -6.94 3.12 -0.05
CA GLU A 38 -8.39 3.42 -0.05
C GLU A 38 -9.20 2.30 -0.69
N THR A 39 -8.78 1.84 -1.87
CA THR A 39 -9.46 0.75 -2.59
C THR A 39 -9.48 -0.54 -1.76
N PHE A 40 -8.34 -0.88 -1.17
CA PHE A 40 -8.22 -2.06 -0.30
C PHE A 40 -9.13 -1.95 0.94
N LEU A 41 -9.11 -0.81 1.64
CA LEU A 41 -9.96 -0.59 2.82
C LEU A 41 -11.44 -0.64 2.45
N HIS A 42 -11.83 -0.05 1.31
CA HIS A 42 -13.21 -0.10 0.84
C HIS A 42 -13.66 -1.54 0.58
N SER A 43 -12.84 -2.36 -0.08
CA SER A 43 -13.11 -3.78 -0.30
C SER A 43 -13.10 -4.61 1.00
N ALA A 44 -12.32 -4.21 2.00
CA ALA A 44 -12.26 -4.89 3.31
C ALA A 44 -13.48 -4.58 4.20
N TYR A 45 -13.94 -3.32 4.24
CA TYR A 45 -15.10 -2.91 5.06
C TYR A 45 -16.44 -3.19 4.37
N TYR A 46 -16.50 -3.06 3.04
CA TYR A 46 -17.71 -3.29 2.24
C TYR A 46 -17.44 -4.38 1.19
N PRO A 47 -17.31 -5.64 1.60
CA PRO A 47 -17.08 -6.73 0.66
C PRO A 47 -18.31 -6.95 -0.22
N SER A 48 -18.29 -6.36 -1.41
CA SER A 48 -19.28 -6.58 -2.47
C SER A 48 -19.09 -7.94 -3.15
N LYS A 49 -17.84 -8.38 -3.32
CA LYS A 49 -17.47 -9.72 -3.82
C LYS A 49 -16.24 -10.23 -3.06
N GLN A 50 -16.20 -11.52 -2.71
CA GLN A 50 -15.06 -12.10 -2.01
C GLN A 50 -13.72 -11.91 -2.74
N SER A 51 -13.72 -11.93 -4.06
CA SER A 51 -12.50 -11.77 -4.86
C SER A 51 -11.90 -10.37 -4.82
N GLU A 52 -12.72 -9.32 -4.65
CA GLU A 52 -12.26 -7.92 -4.71
C GLU A 52 -11.31 -7.57 -3.56
N MET A 53 -11.51 -8.16 -2.39
CA MET A 53 -10.59 -7.99 -1.25
C MET A 53 -9.22 -8.59 -1.54
N LEU A 54 -9.18 -9.80 -2.12
CA LEU A 54 -7.92 -10.47 -2.44
C LEU A 54 -7.19 -9.75 -3.59
N GLU A 55 -7.92 -9.35 -4.64
CA GLU A 55 -7.38 -8.61 -5.78
C GLU A 55 -6.80 -7.25 -5.36
N SER A 56 -7.53 -6.50 -4.51
CA SER A 56 -7.03 -5.22 -3.99
C SER A 56 -5.85 -5.39 -3.04
N HIS A 57 -5.82 -6.47 -2.26
CA HIS A 57 -4.70 -6.83 -1.40
C HIS A 57 -3.43 -7.13 -2.22
N GLU A 58 -3.52 -7.99 -3.24
CA GLU A 58 -2.40 -8.29 -4.14
C GLU A 58 -1.94 -7.05 -4.92
N ALA A 59 -2.87 -6.21 -5.39
CA ALA A 59 -2.56 -4.99 -6.12
C ALA A 59 -1.87 -3.91 -5.27
N LEU A 60 -2.12 -3.89 -3.95
CA LEU A 60 -1.43 -3.02 -3.00
C LEU A 60 -0.03 -3.56 -2.68
N LEU A 61 0.09 -4.87 -2.41
CA LEU A 61 1.40 -5.51 -2.19
C LEU A 61 2.34 -5.37 -3.38
N SER A 62 1.86 -5.66 -4.59
CA SER A 62 2.64 -5.52 -5.82
C SER A 62 3.11 -4.09 -6.05
N TYR A 63 2.28 -3.11 -5.69
CA TYR A 63 2.67 -1.71 -5.80
C TYR A 63 3.73 -1.30 -4.77
N ILE A 64 3.59 -1.74 -3.52
CA ILE A 64 4.58 -1.51 -2.47
C ILE A 64 5.94 -2.09 -2.88
N ASP A 65 5.95 -3.33 -3.36
CA ASP A 65 7.18 -4.00 -3.84
C ASP A 65 7.82 -3.24 -5.01
N HIS A 66 7.03 -2.84 -6.01
CA HIS A 66 7.53 -2.07 -7.16
C HIS A 66 8.04 -0.67 -6.75
N ALA A 67 7.35 0.00 -5.84
CA ALA A 67 7.74 1.31 -5.35
C ALA A 67 9.02 1.25 -4.50
N GLN A 68 9.18 0.20 -3.68
CA GLN A 68 10.42 -0.07 -2.95
C GLN A 68 11.56 -0.39 -3.91
N ALA A 69 11.35 -1.26 -4.91
CA ALA A 69 12.37 -1.59 -5.92
C ALA A 69 12.81 -0.36 -6.73
N THR A 70 11.88 0.53 -7.07
CA THR A 70 12.19 1.80 -7.77
C THR A 70 12.96 2.77 -6.87
N THR A 71 12.64 2.80 -5.57
CA THR A 71 13.33 3.65 -4.58
C THR A 71 14.72 3.12 -4.23
N LEU A 72 14.93 1.80 -4.31
CA LEU A 72 16.18 1.10 -4.01
C LEU A 72 17.15 0.99 -5.21
N GLN A 73 16.86 1.63 -6.35
CA GLN A 73 17.86 1.84 -7.39
C GLN A 73 18.53 3.22 -7.22
N PRO A 74 19.57 3.35 -6.36
CA PRO A 74 20.50 4.45 -6.54
C PRO A 74 21.30 4.16 -7.81
N ASN A 75 21.45 5.18 -8.66
CA ASN A 75 22.33 5.24 -9.82
C ASN A 75 23.60 4.34 -9.70
N PHE A 76 23.57 3.14 -10.29
CA PHE A 76 24.79 2.35 -10.53
C PHE A 76 25.38 2.56 -11.93
N PHE A 77 24.85 3.51 -12.71
CA PHE A 77 25.38 3.89 -14.03
C PHE A 77 25.45 5.41 -14.18
N THR A 78 26.49 6.04 -13.63
CA THR A 78 27.12 7.25 -14.20
C THR A 78 28.59 7.27 -13.78
#